data_AF-A0AAE3U214-F1
#
_entry.id   AF-A0AAE3U214-F1
#
_cell.length_a   1.000
_cell.length_b   1.000
_cell.length_c   1.000
_cell.angle_alpha   90.00
_cell.angle_beta   90.00
_cell.angle_gamma   90.00
#
_symmetry.space_group_name_H-M   'P 1'
#
loop_
_entity.id
_entity.type
_entity.pdbx_description
1 polymer ?
#
loop_
_entity_poly.entity_id
_entity_poly.type
_entity_poly.pdbx_seq_one_letter_code
_entity_poly.pdbx_strand_id
1 'polypeptide(L)'
;MAVLAATLSGCVTAPEPKSKFDPSEAAFIHAQGAGSITGQAFLRRNDGMVVYAAGSEVYLIPKTTYADERIAGLYRGAKFNGFVASPKNTDPQYAAMMRKTKADGEGRFAFQGLADGSYYIVTQVFWKAGDWTQGGSLMETATISAGNSISVIMSGQ
;
A
#
# COMPACT_ATOMS: atom_id res chain seq x y z
N MET A 1 46.29 18.86 -13.81
CA MET A 1 45.41 18.49 -12.69
C MET A 1 44.19 17.79 -13.27
N ALA A 2 44.11 16.47 -13.13
CA ALA A 2 42.95 15.69 -13.56
C ALA A 2 41.97 15.62 -12.39
N VAL A 3 40.79 16.23 -12.56
CA VAL A 3 39.70 16.14 -11.59
C VAL A 3 38.97 14.83 -11.83
N LEU A 4 39.22 13.85 -10.97
CA LEU A 4 38.55 12.56 -10.98
C LEU A 4 37.18 12.74 -10.31
N ALA A 5 36.11 12.85 -11.11
CA ALA A 5 34.74 12.90 -10.60
C ALA A 5 34.31 11.50 -10.14
N ALA A 6 34.31 11.27 -8.83
CA ALA A 6 33.78 10.05 -8.23
C ALA A 6 32.24 10.08 -8.27
N THR A 7 31.63 9.29 -9.14
CA THR A 7 30.18 9.09 -9.17
C THR A 7 29.78 8.06 -8.11
N LEU A 8 29.24 8.53 -6.98
CA LEU A 8 28.63 7.67 -5.97
C LEU A 8 27.36 7.02 -6.54
N SER A 9 27.50 5.79 -7.04
CA SER A 9 26.36 4.92 -7.36
C SER A 9 25.75 4.39 -6.06
N GLY A 10 24.89 5.18 -5.42
CA GLY A 10 24.10 4.72 -4.28
C GLY A 10 23.07 3.69 -4.75
N CYS A 11 23.24 2.42 -4.40
CA CYS A 11 22.16 1.44 -4.49
C CYS A 11 21.00 1.95 -3.63
N VAL A 12 19.87 2.29 -4.26
CA VAL A 12 18.64 2.68 -3.56
C VAL A 12 18.06 1.41 -2.93
N THR A 13 18.52 1.08 -1.73
CA THR A 13 17.95 0.00 -0.92
C THR A 13 16.60 0.44 -0.36
N ALA A 14 15.63 -0.47 -0.35
CA ALA A 14 14.32 -0.21 0.26
C ALA A 14 14.51 0.15 1.75
N PRO A 15 13.79 1.15 2.27
CA PRO A 15 13.88 1.49 3.68
C PRO A 15 13.36 0.33 4.54
N GLU A 16 14.16 -0.08 5.52
CA GLU A 16 13.79 -1.12 6.46
C GLU A 16 13.21 -0.51 7.75
N PRO A 17 12.13 -1.08 8.30
CA PRO A 17 11.66 -0.74 9.64
C PRO A 17 12.74 -0.95 10.69
N LYS A 18 12.75 -0.11 11.72
CA LYS A 18 13.70 -0.23 12.84
C LYS A 18 13.18 -1.22 13.89
N SER A 19 11.87 -1.27 14.04
CA SER A 19 11.15 -2.21 14.90
C SER A 19 11.15 -3.62 14.30
N LYS A 20 11.04 -4.63 15.17
CA LYS A 20 10.70 -5.99 14.77
C LYS A 20 9.19 -6.11 14.68
N PHE A 21 8.71 -6.94 13.76
CA PHE A 21 7.28 -7.21 13.67
C PHE A 21 6.80 -7.97 14.92
N ASP A 22 5.76 -7.44 15.57
CA ASP A 22 5.03 -8.12 16.64
C ASP A 22 3.65 -8.55 16.12
N PRO A 23 3.39 -9.87 15.98
CA PRO A 23 2.10 -10.36 15.51
C PRO A 23 0.91 -9.99 16.41
N SER A 24 1.15 -9.72 17.69
CA SER A 24 0.08 -9.38 18.64
C SER A 24 -0.56 -8.02 18.34
N GLU A 25 0.22 -7.05 17.86
CA GLU A 25 -0.29 -5.74 17.42
C GLU A 25 -1.21 -5.87 16.20
N ALA A 26 -1.02 -6.92 15.38
CA ALA A 26 -1.78 -7.15 14.16
C ALA A 26 -2.96 -8.13 14.33
N ALA A 27 -3.08 -8.79 15.49
CA ALA A 27 -3.98 -9.93 15.68
C ALA A 27 -5.45 -9.62 15.39
N PHE A 28 -5.87 -8.36 15.54
CA PHE A 28 -7.25 -7.92 15.26
C PHE A 28 -7.66 -8.08 13.79
N ILE A 29 -6.72 -8.25 12.86
CA ILE A 29 -7.03 -8.48 11.44
C ILE A 29 -7.88 -9.72 11.18
N HIS A 30 -7.79 -10.71 12.07
CA HIS A 30 -8.55 -11.95 12.02
C HIS A 30 -9.73 -11.98 12.99
N ALA A 31 -9.88 -10.94 13.82
CA ALA A 31 -11.04 -10.81 14.68
C ALA A 31 -12.29 -10.49 13.83
N GLN A 32 -13.44 -11.04 14.23
CA GLN A 32 -14.71 -10.72 13.59
C GLN A 32 -15.23 -9.38 14.13
N GLY A 33 -15.76 -8.56 13.23
CA GLY A 33 -16.47 -7.33 13.58
C GLY A 33 -17.51 -6.97 12.53
N ALA A 34 -18.28 -5.91 12.77
CA ALA A 34 -19.34 -5.46 11.87
C ALA A 34 -18.86 -4.47 10.80
N GLY A 35 -17.60 -4.01 10.88
CA GLY A 35 -17.08 -2.98 10.01
C GLY A 35 -16.82 -3.45 8.57
N SER A 36 -16.78 -2.50 7.66
CA SER A 36 -16.45 -2.75 6.26
C SER A 36 -15.68 -1.59 5.65
N ILE A 37 -14.74 -1.89 4.75
CA ILE A 37 -14.06 -0.89 3.93
C ILE A 37 -14.38 -1.20 2.47
N THR A 38 -14.94 -0.23 1.77
CA THR A 38 -15.11 -0.25 0.32
C THR A 38 -14.22 0.82 -0.30
N GLY A 39 -13.90 0.69 -1.57
CA GLY A 39 -13.20 1.77 -2.24
C GLY A 39 -13.01 1.56 -3.72
N GLN A 40 -12.39 2.55 -4.36
CA GLN A 40 -11.99 2.52 -5.75
C GLN A 40 -10.57 3.04 -5.88
N ALA A 41 -9.73 2.32 -6.65
CA ALA A 41 -8.34 2.68 -6.88
C ALA A 41 -8.06 2.93 -8.36
N PHE A 42 -7.43 4.06 -8.63
CA PHE A 42 -7.01 4.44 -9.98
C PHE A 42 -5.88 5.47 -9.94
N LEU A 43 -5.15 5.61 -11.04
CA LEU A 43 -4.25 6.73 -11.29
C LEU A 43 -4.74 7.51 -12.50
N ARG A 44 -4.46 8.81 -12.50
CA ARG A 44 -4.70 9.67 -13.66
C ARG A 44 -3.39 9.95 -14.37
N ARG A 45 -3.35 9.65 -15.66
CA ARG A 45 -2.23 10.01 -16.55
C ARG A 45 -2.25 11.50 -16.85
N ASN A 46 -1.10 12.03 -17.27
CA ASN A 46 -0.96 13.44 -17.65
C ASN A 46 -1.85 13.84 -18.85
N ASP A 47 -2.21 12.89 -19.71
CA ASP A 47 -3.15 13.08 -20.83
C ASP A 47 -4.63 13.04 -20.40
N GLY A 48 -4.89 12.91 -19.10
CA GLY A 48 -6.23 12.88 -18.53
C GLY A 48 -6.87 11.49 -18.47
N MET A 49 -6.27 10.46 -19.07
CA MET A 49 -6.80 9.09 -19.01
C MET A 49 -6.73 8.54 -17.59
N VAL A 50 -7.78 7.83 -17.19
CA VAL A 50 -7.84 7.10 -15.91
C VAL A 50 -7.40 5.66 -16.14
N VAL A 51 -6.48 5.19 -15.30
CA VAL A 51 -6.03 3.80 -15.25
C VAL A 51 -6.48 3.20 -13.94
N TYR A 52 -7.46 2.31 -13.98
CA TYR A 52 -7.96 1.62 -12.80
C TYR A 52 -6.98 0.54 -12.31
N ALA A 53 -7.04 0.21 -11.02
CA ALA A 53 -6.35 -0.94 -10.43
C ALA A 53 -6.99 -2.29 -10.87
N ALA A 54 -7.40 -2.41 -12.12
CA ALA A 54 -8.23 -3.49 -12.60
C ALA A 54 -7.54 -4.84 -12.45
N GLY A 55 -8.12 -5.73 -11.64
CA GLY A 55 -7.55 -7.05 -11.35
C GLY A 55 -6.32 -7.03 -10.44
N SER A 56 -5.91 -5.88 -9.90
CA SER A 56 -4.84 -5.81 -8.91
C SER A 56 -5.27 -6.39 -7.57
N GLU A 57 -4.33 -7.00 -6.85
CA GLU A 57 -4.55 -7.33 -5.44
C GLU A 57 -4.60 -6.03 -4.62
N VAL A 58 -5.55 -5.98 -3.70
CA VAL A 58 -5.67 -4.93 -2.70
C VAL A 58 -5.38 -5.59 -1.35
N TYR A 59 -4.42 -5.03 -0.63
CA TYR A 59 -3.97 -5.51 0.66
C TYR A 59 -4.54 -4.62 1.75
N LEU A 60 -5.09 -5.25 2.78
CA LEU A 60 -5.49 -4.62 4.02
C LEU A 60 -4.50 -5.03 5.11
N ILE A 61 -3.85 -4.04 5.70
CA ILE A 61 -2.72 -4.22 6.61
C ILE A 61 -3.08 -3.54 7.93
N PRO A 62 -2.99 -4.23 9.07
CA PRO A 62 -3.08 -3.59 10.39
C PRO A 62 -2.08 -2.46 10.56
N LYS A 63 -2.53 -1.33 11.09
CA LYS A 63 -1.69 -0.19 11.41
C LYS A 63 -0.93 -0.43 12.73
N THR A 64 0.11 -1.27 12.67
CA THR A 64 1.02 -1.57 13.77
C THR A 64 2.24 -0.64 13.77
N THR A 65 3.05 -0.66 14.83
CA THR A 65 4.31 0.08 14.90
C THR A 65 5.23 -0.24 13.72
N TYR A 66 5.38 -1.54 13.41
CA TYR A 66 6.17 -2.02 12.27
C TYR A 66 5.60 -1.56 10.92
N ALA A 67 4.27 -1.67 10.75
CA ALA A 67 3.60 -1.26 9.52
C ALA A 67 3.75 0.25 9.30
N ASP A 68 3.66 1.06 10.36
CA ASP A 68 3.82 2.51 10.34
C ASP A 68 5.21 2.90 9.84
N GLU A 69 6.27 2.34 10.41
CA GLU A 69 7.64 2.60 9.97
C GLU A 69 7.85 2.18 8.52
N ARG A 70 7.32 1.01 8.12
CA ARG A 70 7.43 0.50 6.75
C ARG A 70 6.72 1.40 5.75
N ILE A 71 5.48 1.78 6.03
CA ILE A 71 4.68 2.66 5.16
C ILE A 71 5.31 4.06 5.11
N ALA A 72 5.77 4.61 6.23
CA ALA A 72 6.47 5.89 6.27
C ALA A 72 7.73 5.87 5.39
N GLY A 73 8.51 4.80 5.43
CA GLY A 73 9.68 4.65 4.55
C GLY A 73 9.31 4.57 3.07
N LEU A 74 8.31 3.75 2.72
CA LEU A 74 7.92 3.50 1.33
C LEU A 74 7.22 4.69 0.68
N TYR A 75 6.34 5.36 1.42
CA TYR A 75 5.49 6.42 0.89
C TYR A 75 5.98 7.83 1.25
N ARG A 76 6.87 7.97 2.23
CA ARG A 76 7.50 9.25 2.61
C ARG A 76 6.49 10.38 2.86
N GLY A 77 5.35 10.03 3.48
CA GLY A 77 4.25 10.94 3.76
C GLY A 77 3.26 11.18 2.61
N ALA A 78 3.48 10.60 1.43
CA ALA A 78 2.56 10.64 0.31
C ALA A 78 1.57 9.45 0.32
N LYS A 79 0.62 9.46 -0.61
CA LYS A 79 -0.31 8.34 -0.87
C LYS A 79 0.02 7.54 -2.11
N PHE A 80 1.07 7.94 -2.83
CA PHE A 80 1.57 7.30 -4.02
C PHE A 80 3.07 7.01 -3.90
N ASN A 81 3.48 5.82 -4.33
CA ASN A 81 4.86 5.40 -4.43
C ASN A 81 5.15 4.83 -5.83
N GLY A 82 5.79 5.61 -6.69
CA GLY A 82 6.25 5.20 -8.01
C GLY A 82 7.76 4.91 -8.11
N PHE A 83 8.53 5.12 -7.03
CA PHE A 83 9.99 5.23 -7.10
C PHE A 83 10.75 4.41 -6.06
N VAL A 84 10.09 3.99 -4.98
CA VAL A 84 10.71 3.24 -3.89
C VAL A 84 10.33 1.77 -4.03
N ALA A 85 11.31 0.91 -4.29
CA ALA A 85 11.09 -0.53 -4.30
C ALA A 85 10.67 -1.01 -2.90
N SER A 86 9.74 -1.96 -2.85
CA SER A 86 9.48 -2.68 -1.60
C SER A 86 10.70 -3.54 -1.20
N PRO A 87 10.92 -3.78 0.10
CA PRO A 87 11.97 -4.70 0.55
C PRO A 87 11.82 -6.07 -0.13
N LYS A 88 12.94 -6.62 -0.61
CA LYS A 88 12.95 -7.92 -1.31
C LYS A 88 12.51 -9.07 -0.38
N ASN A 89 12.82 -8.95 0.90
CA ASN A 89 12.42 -9.89 1.93
C ASN A 89 11.42 -9.19 2.85
N THR A 90 10.14 -9.54 2.71
CA THR A 90 9.10 -9.15 3.67
C THR A 90 9.02 -10.23 4.74
N ASP A 91 8.95 -9.83 6.02
CA ASP A 91 8.78 -10.77 7.14
C ASP A 91 7.55 -11.67 6.88
N PRO A 92 7.70 -13.00 6.86
CA PRO A 92 6.58 -13.92 6.61
C PRO A 92 5.44 -13.77 7.61
N GLN A 93 5.73 -13.41 8.87
CA GLN A 93 4.70 -13.18 9.88
C GLN A 93 3.90 -11.91 9.59
N TYR A 94 4.57 -10.85 9.09
CA TYR A 94 3.90 -9.64 8.66
C TYR A 94 3.00 -9.91 7.45
N ALA A 95 3.48 -10.67 6.47
CA ALA A 95 2.69 -11.06 5.30
C ALA A 95 1.48 -11.93 5.67
N ALA A 96 1.61 -12.82 6.66
CA ALA A 96 0.52 -13.64 7.16
C ALA A 96 -0.58 -12.82 7.87
N MET A 97 -0.22 -11.67 8.44
CA MET A 97 -1.13 -10.75 9.13
C MET A 97 -1.77 -9.70 8.20
N MET A 98 -1.83 -9.98 6.90
CA MET A 98 -2.56 -9.16 5.93
C MET A 98 -3.79 -9.90 5.42
N ARG A 99 -4.84 -9.13 5.13
CA ARG A 99 -5.95 -9.62 4.31
C ARG A 99 -5.76 -9.11 2.89
N LYS A 100 -6.25 -9.86 1.91
CA LYS A 100 -6.25 -9.42 0.52
C LYS A 100 -7.60 -9.68 -0.16
N THR A 101 -7.91 -8.83 -1.11
CA THR A 101 -9.00 -8.98 -2.07
C THR A 101 -8.50 -8.61 -3.45
N LYS A 102 -9.32 -8.77 -4.48
CA LYS A 102 -8.99 -8.39 -5.86
C LYS A 102 -9.92 -7.27 -6.31
N ALA A 103 -9.37 -6.22 -6.88
CA ALA A 103 -10.15 -5.14 -7.44
C ALA A 103 -10.84 -5.59 -8.74
N ASP A 104 -12.05 -5.11 -8.98
CA ASP A 104 -12.82 -5.38 -10.20
C ASP A 104 -12.29 -4.58 -11.41
N GLY A 105 -12.96 -4.68 -12.57
CA GLY A 105 -12.56 -3.99 -13.80
C GLY A 105 -12.54 -2.45 -13.71
N GLU A 106 -13.24 -1.88 -12.74
CA GLU A 106 -13.29 -0.44 -12.48
C GLU A 106 -12.46 -0.07 -11.24
N GLY A 107 -11.60 -0.97 -10.78
CA GLY A 107 -10.71 -0.74 -9.63
C GLY A 107 -11.45 -0.71 -8.29
N ARG A 108 -12.70 -1.17 -8.22
CA ARG A 108 -13.45 -1.20 -6.96
C ARG A 108 -13.11 -2.44 -6.15
N PHE A 109 -13.12 -2.31 -4.83
CA PHE A 109 -12.80 -3.39 -3.90
C PHE A 109 -13.64 -3.27 -2.62
N ALA A 110 -13.73 -4.38 -1.88
CA ALA A 110 -14.40 -4.43 -0.60
C ALA A 110 -13.73 -5.40 0.38
N PHE A 111 -13.70 -5.01 1.65
CA PHE A 111 -13.40 -5.81 2.82
C PHE A 111 -14.58 -5.74 3.78
N GLN A 112 -15.01 -6.89 4.29
CA GLN A 112 -16.14 -7.02 5.21
C GLN A 112 -15.72 -7.81 6.45
N GLY A 113 -16.54 -7.72 7.50
CA GLY A 113 -16.29 -8.46 8.73
C GLY A 113 -15.04 -7.95 9.44
N LEU A 114 -14.82 -6.63 9.44
CA LEU A 114 -13.65 -6.01 10.03
C LEU A 114 -13.92 -5.67 11.50
N ALA A 115 -12.96 -6.02 12.35
CA ALA A 115 -12.91 -5.53 13.72
C ALA A 115 -12.58 -4.03 13.76
N ASP A 116 -12.89 -3.40 14.89
CA ASP A 116 -12.44 -2.05 15.17
C ASP A 116 -10.91 -1.99 15.17
N GLY A 117 -10.37 -0.94 14.57
CA GLY A 117 -8.93 -0.80 14.38
C GLY A 117 -8.58 0.13 13.24
N SER A 118 -7.30 0.48 13.14
CA SER A 118 -6.77 1.27 12.04
C SER A 118 -6.04 0.38 11.04
N TYR A 119 -6.25 0.66 9.77
CA TYR A 119 -5.76 -0.13 8.65
C TYR A 119 -5.09 0.75 7.61
N TYR A 120 -4.06 0.20 6.98
CA TYR A 120 -3.58 0.64 5.67
C TYR A 120 -4.24 -0.20 4.58
N ILE A 121 -4.66 0.46 3.51
CA ILE A 121 -5.08 -0.17 2.26
C ILE A 121 -4.01 0.12 1.21
N VAL A 122 -3.46 -0.93 0.60
CA VAL A 122 -2.40 -0.80 -0.40
C VAL A 122 -2.77 -1.58 -1.65
N THR A 123 -2.61 -0.97 -2.82
CA THR A 123 -2.74 -1.66 -4.11
C THR A 123 -1.79 -1.08 -5.13
N GLN A 124 -1.76 -1.65 -6.32
CA GLN A 124 -0.86 -1.27 -7.41
C GLN A 124 -1.65 -0.93 -8.66
N VAL A 125 -1.21 0.12 -9.34
CA VAL A 125 -1.72 0.52 -10.65
C VAL A 125 -0.51 0.68 -11.56
N PHE A 126 -0.38 -0.21 -12.53
CA PHE A 126 0.67 -0.18 -13.53
C PHE A 126 0.09 -0.27 -14.93
N TRP A 127 0.72 0.41 -15.88
CA TRP A 127 0.39 0.29 -17.31
C TRP A 127 1.66 0.39 -18.16
N LYS A 128 1.54 -0.01 -19.42
CA LYS A 128 2.58 0.18 -20.43
C LYS A 128 2.37 1.49 -21.18
N ALA A 129 3.44 2.27 -21.29
CA ALA A 129 3.52 3.47 -22.11
C ALA A 129 4.69 3.30 -23.08
N GLY A 130 4.41 2.74 -24.26
CA GLY A 130 5.44 2.10 -25.09
C GLY A 130 6.05 0.91 -24.34
N ASP A 131 7.38 0.80 -24.34
CA ASP A 131 8.10 -0.28 -23.65
C ASP A 131 8.20 -0.07 -22.12
N TRP A 132 8.00 1.16 -21.66
CA TRP A 132 8.16 1.55 -20.26
C TRP A 132 6.93 1.20 -19.43
N THR A 133 7.17 0.61 -18.26
CA THR A 133 6.13 0.48 -17.23
C THR A 133 6.02 1.79 -16.47
N GLN A 134 4.81 2.33 -16.40
CA GLN A 134 4.48 3.49 -15.58
C GLN A 134 3.46 3.11 -14.50
N GLY A 135 3.31 3.99 -13.51
CA GLY A 135 2.42 3.81 -12.38
C GLY A 135 3.17 3.58 -11.07
N GLY A 136 2.54 2.88 -10.14
CA GLY A 136 3.11 2.66 -8.82
C GLY A 136 2.12 2.04 -7.84
N SER A 137 2.49 2.10 -6.57
CA SER A 137 1.64 1.65 -5.47
C SER A 137 0.87 2.83 -4.88
N LEU A 138 -0.39 2.58 -4.55
CA LEU A 138 -1.29 3.51 -3.85
C LEU A 138 -1.47 3.05 -2.41
N MET A 139 -1.55 4.01 -1.48
CA MET A 139 -1.87 3.76 -0.08
C MET A 139 -2.97 4.69 0.39
N GLU A 140 -3.85 4.15 1.23
CA GLU A 140 -4.78 4.94 2.02
C GLU A 140 -4.91 4.37 3.44
N THR A 141 -5.44 5.15 4.37
CA THR A 141 -5.76 4.70 5.73
C THR A 141 -7.25 4.72 5.99
N ALA A 142 -7.73 3.77 6.78
CA ALA A 142 -9.10 3.77 7.30
C ALA A 142 -9.11 3.30 8.75
N THR A 143 -9.97 3.91 9.57
CA THR A 143 -10.14 3.54 10.97
C THR A 143 -11.57 3.11 11.21
N ILE A 144 -11.76 1.81 11.46
CA ILE A 144 -13.05 1.25 11.84
C ILE A 144 -13.27 1.48 13.33
N SER A 145 -14.41 2.04 13.68
CA SER A 145 -14.85 2.24 15.06
C SER A 145 -16.34 2.00 15.17
N ALA A 146 -16.74 1.29 16.24
CA ALA A 146 -18.11 0.88 16.47
C ALA A 146 -18.74 0.16 15.26
N GLY A 147 -17.94 -0.62 14.52
CA GLY A 147 -18.39 -1.38 13.36
C GLY A 147 -18.88 -0.55 12.17
N ASN A 148 -18.42 0.70 12.02
CA ASN A 148 -18.81 1.56 10.91
C ASN A 148 -18.35 1.02 9.53
N SER A 149 -18.98 1.54 8.48
CA SER A 149 -18.61 1.29 7.08
C SER A 149 -17.92 2.53 6.50
N ILE A 150 -16.76 2.32 5.88
CA ILE A 150 -15.95 3.39 5.28
C ILE A 150 -15.84 3.17 3.77
N SER A 151 -15.88 4.26 3.02
CA SER A 151 -15.58 4.30 1.59
C SER A 151 -14.34 5.14 1.36
N VAL A 152 -13.36 4.62 0.61
CA VAL A 152 -12.12 5.33 0.26
C VAL A 152 -11.95 5.48 -1.24
N ILE A 153 -11.31 6.57 -1.66
CA ILE A 153 -10.87 6.78 -3.04
C ILE A 153 -9.34 6.82 -3.03
N MET A 154 -8.70 5.88 -3.72
CA MET A 154 -7.25 5.79 -3.82
C MET A 154 -6.81 6.36 -5.17
N SER A 155 -6.44 7.64 -5.20
CA SER A 155 -5.98 8.35 -6.41
C SER A 155 -4.51 8.79 -6.35
N GLY A 156 -3.86 8.61 -5.19
CA GLY A 156 -2.48 9.02 -4.94
C GLY A 156 -2.33 10.49 -4.54
N GLN A 157 -3.44 11.21 -4.39
CA GLN A 157 -3.53 12.60 -3.94
C GLN A 157 -3.82 12.70 -2.45
#